data_AF-A0AAP9D0Z0-F1
#
_entry.id   AF-A0AAP9D0Z0-F1
#
_cell.length_a   1.000
_cell.length_b   1.000
_cell.length_c   1.000
_cell.angle_alpha   90.00
_cell.angle_beta   90.00
_cell.angle_gamma   90.00
#
_symmetry.space_group_name_H-M   'P 1'
#
loop_
_entity.id
_entity.type
_entity.pdbx_description
1 polymer ?
#
loop_
_entity_poly.entity_id
_entity_poly.type
_entity_poly.pdbx_seq_one_letter_code
_entity_poly.pdbx_strand_id
1 'polypeptide(L)'
;MEIPNLAIDKESQNLYYIYLFYVEEKWYAFGYSAYYLSIIYPVLVATNKTNPEHEGGIPCVHVPDSFLVRLSEFYSTLVSDNYIQVEAPPTAYCYRPGYGEWSEQLTVN
;
A
#
# COMPACT_ATOMS: atom_id res chain seq x y z
N MET A 1 6.95 -13.65 3.70
CA MET A 1 6.93 -12.31 3.13
C MET A 1 7.78 -11.37 3.95
N GLU A 2 8.98 -11.11 3.46
CA GLU A 2 9.85 -10.05 3.96
C GLU A 2 9.36 -8.70 3.42
N ILE A 3 9.21 -7.71 4.29
CA ILE A 3 8.80 -6.36 3.89
C ILE A 3 10.06 -5.58 3.49
N PRO A 4 10.12 -4.99 2.28
CA PRO A 4 11.28 -4.21 1.88
C PRO A 4 11.52 -3.02 2.83
N ASN A 5 12.75 -2.81 3.31
CA ASN A 5 13.09 -1.63 4.12
C ASN A 5 12.73 -0.32 3.42
N LEU A 6 12.90 -0.28 2.10
CA LEU A 6 12.50 0.86 1.27
C LEU A 6 10.99 1.15 1.34
N ALA A 7 10.15 0.13 1.53
CA ALA A 7 8.71 0.33 1.72
C ALA A 7 8.44 1.03 3.06
N ILE A 8 9.12 0.63 4.14
CA ILE A 8 9.01 1.28 5.44
C ILE A 8 9.41 2.76 5.34
N ASP A 9 10.56 3.03 4.72
CA ASP A 9 11.07 4.39 4.52
C ASP A 9 10.07 5.25 3.74
N LYS A 10 9.55 4.74 2.62
CA LYS A 10 8.59 5.45 1.77
C LYS A 10 7.27 5.73 2.50
N GLU A 11 6.72 4.73 3.19
CA GLU A 11 5.43 4.88 3.87
C GLU A 11 5.50 5.79 5.10
N SER A 12 6.66 5.93 5.74
CA SER A 12 6.84 6.80 6.92
C SER A 12 6.47 8.27 6.66
N GLN A 13 6.65 8.74 5.43
CA GLN A 13 6.37 10.12 4.99
C GLN A 13 5.39 10.18 3.82
N ASN A 14 4.70 9.08 3.51
CA ASN A 14 3.81 9.04 2.37
C ASN A 14 2.56 9.90 2.61
N LEU A 15 2.37 10.88 1.74
CA LEU A 15 1.23 11.79 1.75
C LEU A 15 0.30 11.55 0.57
N TYR A 16 0.84 11.30 -0.62
CA TYR A 16 0.09 11.47 -1.88
C TYR A 16 0.30 10.35 -2.90
N TYR A 17 1.05 9.30 -2.57
CA TYR A 17 1.42 8.29 -3.54
C TYR A 17 0.98 6.89 -3.10
N ILE A 18 0.81 6.02 -4.07
CA ILE A 18 0.68 4.58 -3.88
C ILE A 18 1.96 3.95 -4.41
N TYR A 19 2.70 3.28 -3.53
CA TYR A 19 3.90 2.54 -3.85
C TYR A 19 3.57 1.04 -3.92
N LEU A 20 3.95 0.40 -5.02
CA LEU A 20 3.78 -1.02 -5.26
C LEU A 20 5.15 -1.68 -5.39
N PHE A 21 5.38 -2.68 -4.55
CA PHE A 21 6.63 -3.44 -4.50
C PHE A 21 6.39 -4.85 -4.99
N TYR A 22 7.34 -5.38 -5.76
CA TYR A 22 7.32 -6.77 -6.19
C TYR A 22 8.03 -7.64 -5.15
N VAL A 23 7.29 -8.48 -4.44
CA VAL A 23 7.78 -9.31 -3.33
C VAL A 23 7.20 -10.71 -3.48
N GLU A 24 8.05 -11.74 -3.44
CA GLU A 24 7.64 -13.15 -3.55
C GLU A 24 6.72 -13.40 -4.77
N GLU A 25 7.15 -12.93 -5.95
CA GLU A 25 6.44 -13.06 -7.23
C GLU A 25 5.06 -12.37 -7.30
N LYS A 26 4.79 -11.44 -6.38
CA LYS A 26 3.51 -10.76 -6.26
C LYS A 26 3.69 -9.28 -5.99
N TRP A 27 2.67 -8.49 -6.35
CA TRP A 27 2.66 -7.06 -6.07
C TRP A 27 1.99 -6.77 -4.74
N TYR A 28 2.64 -5.91 -3.94
CA TYR A 28 2.14 -5.49 -2.65
C TYR A 28 2.23 -3.97 -2.48
N ALA A 29 1.21 -3.43 -1.84
CA ALA A 29 1.25 -2.10 -1.23
C ALA A 29 1.34 -2.25 0.29
N PHE A 30 1.96 -1.26 0.94
CA PHE A 30 2.16 -1.24 2.39
C PHE A 30 1.65 0.07 2.98
N GLY A 31 1.35 0.08 4.27
CA GLY A 31 1.08 1.30 5.03
C GLY A 31 0.00 2.19 4.40
N TYR A 32 0.31 3.47 4.17
CA TYR A 32 -0.63 4.42 3.56
C TYR A 32 -1.00 4.01 2.14
N SER A 33 -0.08 3.45 1.35
CA SER A 33 -0.39 2.92 0.03
C SER A 33 -1.45 1.81 0.07
N ALA A 34 -1.35 0.91 1.05
CA ALA A 34 -2.36 -0.15 1.27
C ALA A 34 -3.72 0.45 1.68
N TYR A 35 -3.72 1.48 2.52
CA TYR A 35 -4.93 2.19 2.93
C TYR A 35 -5.58 2.97 1.78
N TYR A 36 -4.80 3.65 0.95
CA TYR A 36 -5.32 4.34 -0.23
C TYR A 36 -5.95 3.35 -1.21
N LEU A 37 -5.34 2.19 -1.40
CA LEU A 37 -5.93 1.13 -2.22
C LEU A 37 -7.20 0.54 -1.62
N SER A 38 -7.35 0.45 -0.30
CA SER A 38 -8.60 -0.02 0.31
C SER A 38 -9.75 0.98 0.10
N ILE A 39 -9.45 2.27 -0.05
CA ILE A 39 -10.43 3.30 -0.40
C ILE A 39 -10.82 3.23 -1.89
N ILE A 40 -9.83 3.12 -2.78
CA ILE A 40 -10.04 3.13 -4.24
C ILE A 40 -10.64 1.81 -4.73
N TYR A 41 -10.21 0.71 -4.12
CA TYR A 41 -10.63 -0.65 -4.44
C TYR A 41 -10.99 -1.42 -3.17
N PRO A 42 -12.19 -1.20 -2.60
CA PRO A 42 -12.62 -1.86 -1.36
C PRO A 42 -12.68 -3.40 -1.41
N VAL A 43 -12.64 -3.97 -2.62
CA VAL A 43 -12.57 -5.42 -2.85
C VAL A 43 -11.19 -6.02 -2.53
N LEU A 44 -10.15 -5.19 -2.43
CA LEU A 44 -8.82 -5.63 -2.05
C LEU A 44 -8.75 -5.82 -0.53
N VAL A 45 -8.41 -7.03 -0.11
CA VAL A 45 -8.34 -7.39 1.32
C VAL A 45 -6.98 -6.97 1.87
N ALA A 46 -7.00 -6.11 2.88
CA ALA A 46 -5.82 -5.74 3.64
C ALA A 46 -5.56 -6.74 4.78
N THR A 47 -4.29 -6.97 5.08
CA THR A 47 -3.86 -7.84 6.17
C THR A 47 -2.70 -7.18 6.90
N ASN A 48 -2.65 -7.33 8.22
CA ASN A 48 -1.46 -6.95 8.98
C ASN A 48 -0.43 -8.07 8.89
N LYS A 49 0.74 -7.77 8.32
CA LYS A 49 1.87 -8.69 8.35
C LYS A 49 2.91 -8.17 9.31
N THR A 50 3.28 -9.02 10.27
CA THR A 50 4.34 -8.75 11.22
C THR A 50 5.70 -8.90 10.55
N ASN A 51 6.54 -7.88 10.66
CA ASN A 51 7.95 -8.00 10.37
C ASN A 51 8.66 -8.47 11.65
N PRO A 52 9.34 -9.64 11.67
CA PRO A 52 10.06 -10.08 12.87
C PRO A 52 11.16 -9.10 13.32
N GLU A 53 11.65 -8.22 12.43
CA GLU A 53 12.70 -7.25 12.73
C GLU A 53 12.19 -5.87 13.17
N HIS A 54 10.89 -5.59 13.01
CA HIS A 54 10.28 -4.33 13.43
C HIS A 54 9.08 -4.60 14.34
N GLU A 55 9.16 -4.13 15.60
CA GLU A 55 8.03 -4.15 16.52
C GLU A 55 6.90 -3.26 15.97
N GLY A 56 6.00 -3.87 15.22
CA GLY A 56 4.92 -3.21 14.52
C GLY A 56 4.70 -3.84 13.16
N GLY A 57 3.65 -4.65 13.02
CA GLY A 57 3.21 -5.08 11.70
C GLY A 57 2.79 -3.87 10.86
N ILE A 58 3.12 -3.89 9.57
CA ILE A 58 2.62 -2.90 8.62
C ILE A 58 1.42 -3.49 7.88
N PRO A 59 0.30 -2.77 7.75
CA PRO A 59 -0.77 -3.18 6.88
C PRO A 59 -0.27 -3.38 5.46
N CYS A 60 -0.70 -4.45 4.80
CA CYS A 60 -0.34 -4.72 3.42
C CYS A 60 -1.54 -5.22 2.63
N VAL A 61 -1.54 -4.92 1.33
CA VAL A 61 -2.56 -5.35 0.37
C VAL A 61 -1.84 -6.03 -0.80
N HIS A 62 -2.29 -7.24 -1.13
CA HIS A 62 -1.90 -7.88 -2.38
C HIS A 62 -2.64 -7.24 -3.55
N VAL A 63 -1.91 -6.90 -4.62
CA VAL A 63 -2.46 -6.22 -5.80
C VAL A 63 -2.37 -7.16 -7.00
N PRO A 64 -3.47 -7.75 -7.47
CA PRO A 64 -3.46 -8.57 -8.67
C PRO A 64 -3.11 -7.74 -9.91
N ASP A 65 -2.49 -8.36 -10.92
CA ASP A 65 -2.05 -7.68 -12.15
C ASP A 65 -3.16 -6.89 -12.86
N SER A 66 -4.40 -7.39 -12.82
CA SER A 66 -5.57 -6.68 -13.36
C SER A 66 -5.81 -5.29 -12.76
N PHE A 67 -5.40 -5.07 -11.51
CA PHE A 67 -5.47 -3.76 -10.86
C PHE A 67 -4.29 -2.87 -11.23
N LEU A 68 -3.12 -3.43 -11.56
CA LEU A 68 -1.99 -2.66 -12.06
C LEU A 68 -2.32 -1.97 -13.38
N VAL A 69 -2.94 -2.72 -14.31
CA VAL A 69 -3.37 -2.17 -15.60
C VAL A 69 -4.32 -1.00 -15.37
N ARG A 70 -5.35 -1.19 -14.53
CA ARG A 70 -6.30 -0.11 -14.19
C ARG A 70 -5.60 1.10 -13.56
N LEU A 71 -4.69 0.89 -12.60
CA LEU A 71 -3.95 1.99 -11.99
C LEU A 71 -3.20 2.81 -13.05
N SER A 72 -2.55 2.14 -14.00
CA SER A 72 -1.82 2.83 -15.09
C SER A 72 -2.71 3.52 -16.11
N GLU A 73 -3.95 3.06 -16.29
CA GLU A 73 -4.94 3.67 -17.20
C GLU A 73 -5.55 4.95 -16.61
N PHE A 74 -5.79 4.98 -15.30
CA PHE A 74 -6.51 6.06 -14.63
C PHE A 74 -5.61 7.09 -13.93
N TYR A 75 -4.38 6.71 -13.57
CA TYR A 75 -3.51 7.53 -12.74
C TYR A 75 -2.09 7.65 -13.31
N SER A 76 -1.48 8.82 -13.07
CA SER A 76 -0.08 9.05 -13.40
C SER A 76 0.80 8.02 -12.68
N THR A 77 1.57 7.27 -13.47
CA THR A 77 2.34 6.12 -12.99
C THR A 77 3.79 6.22 -13.43
N LEU A 78 4.70 6.03 -12.48
CA LEU A 78 6.14 5.97 -12.69
C LEU A 78 6.64 4.57 -12.31
N VAL A 79 7.49 3.98 -13.15
CA VAL A 79 8.06 2.66 -12.93
C VAL A 79 9.55 2.79 -12.68
N SER A 80 10.04 2.15 -11.64
CA SER A 80 11.46 2.05 -11.31
C SER A 80 11.85 0.59 -11.08
N ASP A 81 13.15 0.33 -10.97
CA ASP A 81 13.68 -1.02 -10.68
C ASP A 81 13.21 -1.57 -9.31
N ASN A 82 12.82 -0.68 -8.39
CA ASN A 82 12.49 -1.06 -7.01
C ASN A 82 10.98 -1.08 -6.71
N TYR A 83 10.21 -0.21 -7.37
CA TYR A 83 8.77 -0.05 -7.14
C TYR A 83 8.07 0.67 -8.30
N ILE A 84 6.76 0.49 -8.37
CA ILE A 84 5.85 1.34 -9.14
C ILE A 84 5.30 2.42 -8.20
N GLN A 85 5.30 3.66 -8.66
CA GLN A 85 4.69 4.79 -7.97
C GLN A 85 3.49 5.27 -8.76
N VAL A 86 2.36 5.42 -8.08
CA VAL A 86 1.12 5.93 -8.65
C VAL A 86 0.69 7.17 -7.86
N GLU A 87 0.25 8.22 -8.53
CA GLU A 87 -0.39 9.36 -7.86
C GLU A 87 -1.71 8.93 -7.24
N ALA A 88 -1.85 9.08 -5.91
CA ALA A 88 -3.09 8.79 -5.23
C ALA A 88 -4.14 9.85 -5.60
N PRO A 89 -5.39 9.47 -5.94
CA PRO A 89 -6.43 10.43 -6.18
C PRO A 89 -6.82 11.20 -4.91
N PRO A 90 -7.39 12.41 -5.01
CA PRO A 90 -7.92 13.15 -3.87
C PRO A 90 -8.95 12.38 -3.06
N THR A 91 -9.71 11.50 -3.71
CA THR A 91 -10.66 10.60 -3.06
C THR A 91 -10.02 9.60 -2.11
N ALA A 92 -8.71 9.38 -2.20
CA ALA A 92 -7.95 8.52 -1.28
C ALA A 92 -7.16 9.35 -0.26
N TYR A 93 -6.28 10.26 -0.71
CA TYR A 93 -5.38 10.96 0.22
C TYR A 93 -6.09 11.93 1.16
N CYS A 94 -7.28 12.44 0.81
CA CYS A 94 -8.08 13.27 1.73
C CYS A 94 -8.55 12.48 2.98
N TYR A 95 -8.64 11.16 2.89
CA TYR A 95 -8.98 10.29 4.02
C TYR A 95 -7.76 9.79 4.80
N ARG A 96 -6.55 10.24 4.46
CA ARG A 96 -5.30 9.90 5.17
C ARG A 96 -5.41 9.97 6.70
N PRO A 97 -6.10 10.95 7.32
CA PRO A 97 -6.26 10.97 8.79
C PRO A 97 -6.90 9.71 9.39
N GLY A 98 -7.71 8.97 8.63
CA GLY A 98 -8.34 7.72 9.07
C GLY A 98 -7.44 6.49 9.08
N TYR A 99 -6.17 6.62 8.64
CA TYR A 99 -5.23 5.50 8.58
C TYR A 99 -5.04 4.80 9.93
N GLY A 100 -4.94 5.56 11.03
CA GLY A 100 -4.72 5.00 12.38
C GLY A 100 -5.84 4.06 12.78
N GLU A 101 -7.08 4.52 12.69
CA GLU A 101 -8.28 3.72 12.99
C GLU A 101 -8.37 2.48 12.08
N TRP A 102 -8.13 2.65 10.78
CA TRP A 102 -8.14 1.54 9.84
C TRP A 102 -7.05 0.49 10.15
N SER A 103 -5.85 0.92 10.51
CA SER A 103 -4.74 0.02 10.88
C SER A 103 -5.03 -0.73 12.18
N GLU A 104 -5.64 -0.09 13.17
CA GLU A 104 -6.04 -0.71 14.42
C GLU A 104 -7.06 -1.84 14.18
N GLN A 105 -8.06 -1.62 13.34
CA GLN A 105 -9.07 -2.64 12.98
C GLN A 105 -8.45 -3.91 12.38
N LEU A 106 -7.32 -3.80 11.67
CA LEU A 106 -6.61 -4.94 11.10
C LEU A 106 -5.80 -5.74 12.12
N THR A 107 -5.58 -5.19 13.32
CA THR A 107 -4.76 -5.80 14.38
C THR A 107 -5.60 -6.56 15.39
N VAL A 108 -6.92 -6.36 15.39
CA VAL A 108 -7.88 -6.92 16.37
C VAL A 108 -8.49 -8.26 15.90
N ASN A 109 -8.07 -8.79 14.75
CA ASN A 109 -8.53 -10.08 14.20
C ASN A 109 -7.49 -11.20 14.34
#